data_AF-A0A4R4M033-F1
#
_entry.id   AF-A0A4R4M033-F1
#
_cell.length_a   1.000
_cell.length_b   1.000
_cell.length_c   1.000
_cell.angle_alpha   90.00
_cell.angle_beta   90.00
_cell.angle_gamma   90.00
#
_symmetry.space_group_name_H-M   'P 1'
#
loop_
_entity.id
_entity.type
_entity.pdbx_description
1 polymer ?
#
loop_
_entity_poly.entity_id
_entity_poly.type
_entity_poly.pdbx_seq_one_letter_code
_entity_poly.pdbx_strand_id
1 'polypeptide(L)'
;MFAHTGAMRLHPADELSELLNLDQAARLANVSRRTLDRWIASRRLRVYEVRGHTGRYVREDELLEVERERRRSRRRGRPGARVNVA
;
A
#
# COMPACT_ATOMS: atom_id res chain seq x y z
N MET A 1 -24.59 -23.32 -6.47
CA MET A 1 -23.45 -22.86 -7.29
C MET A 1 -22.81 -21.65 -6.61
N PHE A 2 -21.55 -21.84 -6.20
CA PHE A 2 -20.48 -20.86 -5.88
C PHE A 2 -20.65 -19.78 -4.80
N ALA A 3 -19.89 -20.04 -3.72
CA ALA A 3 -19.11 -19.12 -2.89
C ALA A 3 -19.86 -18.06 -2.06
N HIS A 4 -20.18 -18.45 -0.81
CA HIS A 4 -20.18 -17.51 0.31
C HIS A 4 -18.77 -16.94 0.44
N THR A 5 -18.52 -15.81 -0.21
CA THR A 5 -17.34 -15.01 0.07
C THR A 5 -17.57 -14.44 1.46
N GLY A 6 -16.99 -15.11 2.47
CA GLY A 6 -16.96 -14.64 3.84
C GLY A 6 -16.29 -13.27 3.86
N ALA A 7 -17.11 -12.22 3.75
CA ALA A 7 -16.77 -10.90 4.21
C ALA A 7 -16.62 -11.03 5.72
N MET A 8 -15.42 -11.41 6.15
CA MET A 8 -14.94 -11.22 7.51
C MET A 8 -15.12 -9.73 7.79
N ARG A 9 -16.25 -9.39 8.42
CA ARG A 9 -16.49 -8.06 8.99
C ARG A 9 -15.43 -7.89 10.07
N LEU A 10 -14.29 -7.33 9.66
CA LEU A 10 -13.29 -6.80 10.55
C LEU A 10 -13.97 -5.70 11.37
N HIS A 11 -14.11 -5.96 12.66
CA HIS A 11 -14.69 -5.04 13.62
C HIS A 11 -13.82 -3.77 13.63
N PRO A 12 -14.41 -2.56 13.54
CA PRO A 12 -13.66 -1.29 13.44
C PRO A 12 -12.99 -0.85 14.75
N ALA A 13 -12.77 -1.78 15.69
CA ALA A 13 -12.17 -1.52 17.00
C ALA A 13 -10.92 -2.37 17.30
N ASP A 14 -10.51 -3.23 16.38
CA ASP A 14 -9.35 -4.10 16.56
C ASP A 14 -8.09 -3.40 16.05
N GLU A 15 -7.10 -3.18 16.92
CA GLU A 15 -5.75 -2.70 16.57
C GLU A 15 -5.03 -3.59 15.54
N LEU A 16 -5.60 -4.76 15.21
CA LEU A 16 -5.19 -5.70 14.17
C LEU A 16 -5.91 -5.50 12.81
N SER A 17 -7.05 -4.80 12.78
CA SER A 17 -7.78 -4.49 11.53
C SER A 17 -6.97 -3.59 10.59
N GLU A 18 -5.93 -2.92 11.06
CA GLU A 18 -5.08 -2.04 10.25
C GLU A 18 -3.95 -2.78 9.53
N LEU A 19 -3.62 -4.02 9.91
CA LEU A 19 -2.49 -4.75 9.33
C LEU A 19 -2.94 -5.59 8.13
N LEU A 20 -2.53 -5.13 6.95
CA LEU A 20 -2.82 -5.80 5.69
C LEU A 20 -1.67 -6.68 5.27
N ASN A 21 -1.97 -7.87 4.78
CA ASN A 21 -0.96 -8.63 4.08
C ASN A 21 -0.59 -7.93 2.78
N LEU A 22 0.55 -8.33 2.27
CA LEU A 22 1.22 -7.70 1.17
C LEU A 22 0.48 -7.77 -0.19
N ASP A 23 -0.44 -8.72 -0.37
CA ASP A 23 -1.33 -8.81 -1.54
C ASP A 23 -2.61 -7.97 -1.36
N GLN A 24 -3.18 -7.96 -0.15
CA GLN A 24 -4.31 -7.10 0.21
C GLN A 24 -3.92 -5.62 0.06
N ALA A 25 -2.76 -5.24 0.57
CA ALA A 25 -2.20 -3.90 0.43
C ALA A 25 -2.06 -3.50 -1.06
N ALA A 26 -1.64 -4.43 -1.92
CA ALA A 26 -1.44 -4.15 -3.35
C ALA A 26 -2.78 -3.83 -4.02
N ARG A 27 -3.81 -4.62 -3.70
CA ARG A 27 -5.16 -4.43 -4.20
C ARG A 27 -5.78 -3.14 -3.67
N LEU A 28 -5.63 -2.85 -2.38
CA LEU A 28 -6.19 -1.66 -1.74
C LEU A 28 -5.59 -0.37 -2.31
N ALA A 29 -4.28 -0.30 -2.43
CA ALA A 29 -3.59 0.87 -3.01
C ALA A 29 -3.67 0.91 -4.56
N ASN A 30 -4.24 -0.11 -5.20
CA ASN A 30 -4.27 -0.30 -6.65
C ASN A 30 -2.88 -0.16 -7.29
N VAL A 31 -1.90 -0.87 -6.71
CA VAL A 31 -0.51 -0.89 -7.18
C VAL A 31 -0.02 -2.33 -7.32
N SER A 32 1.04 -2.53 -8.13
CA SER A 32 1.66 -3.83 -8.23
C SER A 32 2.44 -4.20 -6.97
N ARG A 33 2.56 -5.51 -6.71
CA ARG A 33 3.42 -6.09 -5.67
C ARG A 33 4.84 -5.50 -5.70
N ARG A 34 5.38 -5.37 -6.91
CA ARG A 34 6.70 -4.78 -7.17
C ARG A 34 6.83 -3.32 -6.75
N THR A 35 5.73 -2.56 -6.77
CA THR A 35 5.69 -1.17 -6.31
C THR A 35 5.71 -1.11 -4.78
N LEU A 36 4.95 -1.97 -4.11
CA LEU A 36 5.01 -2.11 -2.65
C LEU A 36 6.41 -2.51 -2.19
N ASP A 37 7.00 -3.54 -2.81
CA ASP A 37 8.35 -3.98 -2.44
C ASP A 37 9.38 -2.85 -2.62
N ARG A 38 9.21 -1.98 -3.63
CA ARG A 38 10.03 -0.79 -3.80
C ARG A 38 9.84 0.22 -2.67
N TRP A 39 8.60 0.47 -2.23
CA TRP A 39 8.33 1.38 -1.10
C TRP A 39 8.93 0.86 0.20
N ILE A 40 8.84 -0.44 0.43
CA ILE A 40 9.46 -1.13 1.57
C ILE A 40 10.99 -1.01 1.50
N ALA A 41 11.60 -1.35 0.36
CA ALA A 41 13.04 -1.24 0.17
C ALA A 41 13.55 0.21 0.32
N SER A 42 12.73 1.19 -0.06
CA SER A 42 13.03 2.62 0.10
C SER A 42 12.71 3.16 1.50
N ARG A 43 12.30 2.29 2.44
CA ARG A 43 11.89 2.64 3.82
C ARG A 43 10.74 3.66 3.89
N ARG A 44 9.92 3.76 2.83
CA ARG A 44 8.72 4.62 2.81
C ARG A 44 7.51 3.94 3.44
N LEU A 45 7.45 2.61 3.39
CA LEU A 45 6.39 1.81 3.99
C LEU A 45 7.03 0.82 4.95
N ARG A 46 6.57 0.76 6.20
CA ARG A 46 7.12 -0.16 7.19
C ARG A 46 6.49 -1.53 7.03
N VAL A 47 7.28 -2.55 7.36
CA VAL A 47 6.82 -3.94 7.40
C VAL A 47 6.77 -4.38 8.85
N TYR A 48 5.68 -5.05 9.18
CA TYR A 48 5.42 -5.64 10.46
C TYR A 48 5.40 -7.15 10.31
N GLU A 49 6.05 -7.83 11.25
CA GLU A 49 5.98 -9.27 11.40
C GLU A 49 5.13 -9.56 12.63
N VAL A 50 4.01 -10.26 12.42
CA VAL A 50 3.08 -10.59 13.51
C VAL A 50 3.49 -11.93 14.09
N ARG A 51 3.77 -11.97 15.40
CA ARG A 51 4.11 -13.22 16.08
C ARG A 51 3.00 -14.25 15.91
N GLY A 52 3.35 -15.45 15.47
CA GLY A 52 2.40 -16.54 15.22
C GLY A 52 1.84 -16.58 13.79
N HIS A 53 2.13 -15.59 12.95
CA HIS A 53 1.76 -15.59 11.54
C HIS A 53 3.02 -15.56 10.65
N THR A 54 3.05 -16.39 9.61
CA THR A 54 4.12 -16.36 8.63
C THR A 54 3.78 -15.36 7.54
N GLY A 55 4.47 -14.23 7.51
CA GLY A 55 4.26 -13.25 6.46
C GLY A 55 4.70 -11.84 6.83
N ARG A 56 4.67 -10.98 5.82
CA ARG A 56 4.94 -9.56 5.94
C ARG A 56 3.61 -8.81 5.89
N TYR A 57 3.43 -7.89 6.80
CA TYR A 57 2.24 -7.07 6.92
C TYR A 57 2.62 -5.60 6.87
N VAL A 58 1.70 -4.77 6.40
CA VAL A 58 1.86 -3.31 6.34
C VAL A 58 0.63 -2.69 6.95
N ARG A 59 0.77 -1.53 7.59
CA ARG A 59 -0.40 -0.82 8.09
C ARG A 59 -1.12 -0.10 6.95
N GLU A 60 -2.45 -0.11 7.02
CA GLU A 60 -3.33 0.52 6.05
C GLU A 60 -3.15 2.05 6.01
N ASP A 61 -3.02 2.70 7.17
CA ASP A 61 -2.87 4.15 7.27
C ASP A 61 -1.57 4.63 6.59
N GLU A 62 -0.44 3.98 6.90
CA GLU A 62 0.86 4.26 6.26
C GLU A 62 0.80 4.02 4.75
N LEU A 63 0.16 2.92 4.33
CA LEU A 63 -0.01 2.59 2.91
C LEU A 63 -0.78 3.70 2.18
N LEU A 64 -1.90 4.14 2.75
CA LEU A 64 -2.74 5.19 2.18
C LEU A 64 -2.03 6.55 2.19
N GLU A 65 -1.14 6.82 3.15
CA GLU A 65 -0.34 8.03 3.16
C GLU A 65 0.70 8.05 2.04
N VAL A 66 1.48 6.98 1.88
CA VAL A 66 2.49 6.84 0.81
C VAL A 66 1.81 6.91 -0.57
N GLU A 67 0.64 6.31 -0.71
CA GLU A 67 -0.15 6.39 -1.93
C GLU A 67 -0.57 7.84 -2.22
N ARG A 68 -1.11 8.54 -1.21
CA ARG A 68 -1.56 9.94 -1.34
C ARG A 68 -0.39 10.84 -1.74
N GLU A 69 0.78 10.65 -1.14
CA GLU A 69 2.02 11.36 -1.50
C GLU A 69 2.39 11.10 -2.98
N ARG A 70 2.33 9.84 -3.43
CA ARG A 70 2.58 9.49 -4.83
C ARG A 70 1.58 10.17 -5.76
N ARG A 71 0.27 10.16 -5.46
CA ARG A 71 -0.74 10.84 -6.30
C ARG A 71 -0.45 12.34 -6.39
N ARG A 72 -0.12 12.98 -5.28
CA ARG A 72 0.28 14.40 -5.24
C ARG A 72 1.53 14.65 -6.10
N SER A 73 2.54 13.80 -5.99
CA SER A 73 3.78 13.91 -6.78
C SER A 73 3.54 13.71 -8.28
N ARG A 74 2.64 12.81 -8.68
CA ARG A 74 2.25 12.63 -10.09
C ARG A 74 1.44 13.80 -10.62
N ARG A 75 0.53 14.36 -9.81
CA ARG A 75 -0.31 15.51 -10.18
C ARG A 75 0.48 16.83 -10.28
N ARG A 76 1.57 16.97 -9.53
CA ARG A 76 2.42 18.18 -9.58
C ARG A 76 3.21 18.36 -10.88
N GLY A 77 3.18 17.36 -11.78
CA GLY A 77 3.96 17.40 -13.01
C GLY A 77 5.45 17.26 -12.75
N ARG A 78 6.16 16.61 -13.67
CA ARG A 78 7.62 16.56 -13.67
C ARG A 78 8.12 17.93 -14.13
N PRO A 79 8.83 18.73 -13.30
CA PRO A 79 9.56 19.86 -13.83
C PRO A 79 10.68 19.29 -14.72
N GLY A 80 10.65 19.61 -16.01
CA GLY A 80 11.73 19.25 -16.92
C GLY A 80 11.31 18.37 -18.09
N ALA A 81 10.42 18.87 -18.94
CA ALA A 81 10.76 18.87 -20.36
C ALA A 81 11.58 20.15 -20.59
N ARG A 82 12.91 20.04 -20.60
CA ARG A 82 13.75 21.10 -21.17
C ARG A 82 13.46 21.10 -22.67
N VAL A 83 12.50 21.91 -23.11
CA VAL A 83 12.42 22.27 -24.52
C VAL A 83 13.47 23.35 -24.74
N ASN A 84 14.47 22.98 -25.53
CA ASN A 84 15.55 23.84 -25.96
C ASN A 84 14.94 25.02 -26.71
N VAL A 85 15.15 26.25 -26.23
CA VAL A 85 14.83 27.46 -26.99
C VAL A 85 15.96 27.59 -28.02
N ALA A 86 15.61 27.39 -29.30
CA ALA A 86 16.48 27.68 -30.43
C ALA A 86 16.41 29.17 -30.79
#